data_AF-A0A151PAK5-F1
#
_entry.id   AF-A0A151PAK5-F1
#
_cell.length_a   1.000
_cell.length_b   1.000
_cell.length_c   1.000
_cell.angle_alpha   90.00
_cell.angle_beta   90.00
_cell.angle_gamma   90.00
#
_symmetry.space_group_name_H-M   'P 1'
#
loop_
_entity.id
_entity.type
_entity.pdbx_description
1 polymer ?
#
loop_
_entity_poly.entity_id
_entity_poly.type
_entity_poly.pdbx_seq_one_letter_code
_entity_poly.pdbx_strand_id
1 'polypeptide(L)'
;MPKMTKEDDPEAYIEAFEWHALVVGLDKRYWASQLGALVVGKAQAAYRALSREDALDYESVKEAILYRLEINPEYYRHRFRAKKDHEIRQPRVLLQQLRDLLDKWVSPVEHDREALANQIVLEQFQNDLEERTQRWVRQHTPQNCEEALRLAEAFSASEVYYPRERRSQGPSLAAPREPERRRPSDRGTPRDTVCFRCGQKGHFSRECLWQATERWALDN
;
A
#
# COMPACT_ATOMS: atom_id res chain seq x y z
N MET A 1 -27.61 -13.93 -21.40
CA MET A 1 -27.22 -13.23 -20.15
C MET A 1 -27.21 -11.71 -20.38
N PRO A 2 -27.69 -10.87 -19.45
CA PRO A 2 -27.57 -9.41 -19.55
C PRO A 2 -26.12 -8.94 -19.39
N LYS A 3 -25.75 -7.77 -19.93
CA LYS A 3 -24.43 -7.17 -19.70
C LYS A 3 -24.22 -6.81 -18.23
N MET A 4 -22.98 -6.91 -17.77
CA MET A 4 -22.57 -6.51 -16.43
C MET A 4 -22.77 -5.00 -16.25
N THR A 5 -23.22 -4.60 -15.07
CA THR A 5 -23.34 -3.21 -14.64
C THR A 5 -22.19 -2.85 -13.69
N LYS A 6 -22.14 -1.61 -13.20
CA LYS A 6 -21.10 -1.19 -12.24
C LYS A 6 -21.44 -1.61 -10.81
N GLU A 7 -22.70 -1.94 -10.58
CA GLU A 7 -23.30 -2.30 -9.30
C GLU A 7 -23.27 -3.81 -9.05
N ASP A 8 -23.07 -4.61 -10.10
CA ASP A 8 -22.99 -6.07 -9.98
C ASP A 8 -21.70 -6.50 -9.24
N ASP A 9 -21.84 -7.55 -8.42
CA ASP A 9 -20.68 -8.28 -7.89
C ASP A 9 -19.99 -9.03 -9.05
N PRO A 10 -18.73 -8.67 -9.40
CA PRO A 10 -18.05 -9.25 -10.54
C PRO A 10 -17.83 -10.76 -10.39
N GLU A 11 -17.62 -11.25 -9.17
CA GLU A 11 -17.39 -12.67 -8.92
C GLU A 11 -18.67 -13.47 -9.15
N ALA A 12 -19.78 -13.03 -8.53
CA ALA A 12 -21.09 -13.65 -8.73
C ALA A 12 -21.54 -13.56 -10.19
N TYR A 13 -21.20 -12.48 -10.89
CA TYR A 13 -21.48 -12.33 -12.32
C TYR A 13 -20.71 -13.36 -13.15
N ILE A 14 -19.41 -13.55 -12.91
CA ILE A 14 -18.59 -14.55 -13.62
C ILE A 14 -19.10 -15.96 -13.32
N GLU A 15 -19.41 -16.30 -12.07
CA GLU A 15 -20.00 -17.59 -11.70
C GLU A 15 -21.34 -17.83 -12.42
N ALA A 16 -22.21 -16.81 -12.49
CA ALA A 16 -23.47 -16.88 -13.22
C ALA A 16 -23.26 -17.05 -14.73
N PHE A 17 -22.22 -16.43 -15.30
CA PHE A 17 -21.83 -16.60 -16.69
C PHE A 17 -21.40 -18.04 -16.97
N GLU A 18 -20.56 -18.63 -16.13
CA GLU A 18 -20.09 -20.02 -16.26
C GLU A 18 -21.27 -20.99 -16.22
N TRP A 19 -22.15 -20.81 -15.24
CA TRP A 19 -23.34 -21.64 -15.12
C TRP A 19 -24.26 -21.50 -16.34
N HIS A 20 -24.48 -20.28 -16.83
CA HIS A 20 -25.25 -20.03 -18.04
C HIS A 20 -24.64 -20.69 -19.27
N ALA A 21 -23.32 -20.55 -19.46
CA ALA A 21 -22.60 -21.14 -20.58
C ALA A 21 -22.69 -22.67 -20.58
N LEU A 22 -22.59 -23.30 -19.41
CA LEU A 22 -22.78 -24.75 -19.24
C LEU A 22 -24.20 -25.19 -19.60
N VAL A 23 -25.22 -24.52 -19.06
CA VAL A 23 -26.63 -24.87 -19.29
C VAL A 23 -27.02 -24.72 -20.76
N VAL A 24 -26.48 -23.70 -21.43
CA VAL A 24 -26.74 -23.44 -22.87
C VAL A 24 -25.88 -24.33 -23.78
N GLY A 25 -24.89 -25.04 -23.22
CA GLY A 25 -23.98 -25.89 -24.00
C GLY A 25 -23.03 -25.09 -24.89
N LEU A 26 -22.63 -23.90 -24.44
CA LEU A 26 -21.69 -23.06 -25.16
C LEU A 26 -20.29 -23.70 -25.15
N ASP A 27 -19.67 -23.85 -26.33
CA ASP A 27 -18.29 -24.32 -26.44
C ASP A 27 -17.33 -23.37 -25.72
N LYS A 28 -16.47 -23.94 -24.85
CA LYS A 28 -15.51 -23.23 -24.00
C LYS A 28 -14.61 -22.26 -24.80
N ARG A 29 -14.36 -22.56 -26.07
CA ARG A 29 -13.58 -21.70 -26.99
C ARG A 29 -14.18 -20.31 -27.18
N TYR A 30 -15.49 -20.14 -27.00
CA TYR A 30 -16.15 -18.84 -27.14
C TYR A 30 -16.31 -18.10 -25.82
N TRP A 31 -16.07 -18.76 -24.68
CA TRP A 31 -16.36 -18.20 -23.36
C TRP A 31 -15.58 -16.90 -23.12
N ALA A 32 -14.28 -16.88 -23.45
CA ALA A 32 -13.42 -15.72 -23.33
C ALA A 32 -13.98 -14.50 -24.08
N SER A 33 -14.33 -14.69 -25.36
CA SER A 33 -14.87 -13.61 -26.21
C SER A 33 -16.26 -13.13 -25.74
N GLN A 34 -17.10 -14.03 -25.27
CA GLN A 34 -18.43 -13.68 -24.78
C GLN A 34 -18.39 -12.95 -23.44
N LEU A 35 -17.61 -13.47 -22.48
CA LEU A 35 -17.40 -12.78 -21.21
C LEU A 35 -16.81 -11.38 -21.47
N GLY A 36 -15.81 -11.28 -22.34
CA GLY A 36 -15.20 -10.03 -22.76
C GLY A 36 -16.18 -9.01 -23.37
N ALA A 37 -17.27 -9.45 -24.00
CA ALA A 37 -18.31 -8.57 -24.54
C ALA A 37 -19.40 -8.19 -23.51
N LEU A 38 -19.50 -8.96 -22.43
CA LEU A 38 -20.50 -8.81 -21.38
C LEU A 38 -20.01 -7.97 -20.20
N VAL A 39 -18.71 -8.03 -19.88
CA VAL A 39 -18.10 -7.24 -18.80
C VAL A 39 -17.95 -5.76 -19.18
N VAL A 40 -17.89 -4.89 -18.17
CA VAL A 40 -17.77 -3.43 -18.36
C VAL A 40 -16.71 -2.80 -17.45
N GLY A 41 -16.37 -1.53 -17.68
CA GLY A 41 -15.50 -0.76 -16.80
C GLY A 41 -14.09 -1.34 -16.66
N LYS A 42 -13.63 -1.53 -15.42
CA LYS A 42 -12.29 -2.07 -15.11
C LYS A 42 -12.08 -3.49 -15.66
N ALA A 43 -13.10 -4.34 -15.62
CA ALA A 43 -13.05 -5.69 -16.16
C ALA A 43 -12.87 -5.68 -17.69
N GLN A 44 -13.62 -4.83 -18.39
CA GLN A 44 -13.45 -4.65 -19.83
C GLN A 44 -12.07 -4.10 -20.20
N ALA A 45 -11.52 -3.18 -19.39
CA ALA A 45 -10.18 -2.67 -19.57
C ALA A 45 -9.12 -3.77 -19.38
N ALA A 46 -9.32 -4.69 -18.41
CA ALA A 46 -8.46 -5.86 -18.22
C ALA A 46 -8.47 -6.76 -19.47
N TYR A 47 -9.65 -7.13 -19.95
CA TYR A 47 -9.80 -7.95 -21.16
C TYR A 47 -9.09 -7.33 -22.38
N ARG A 48 -9.23 -6.01 -22.58
CA ARG A 48 -8.59 -5.31 -23.73
C ARG A 48 -7.08 -5.17 -23.61
N ALA A 49 -6.53 -5.31 -22.41
CA ALA A 49 -5.09 -5.23 -22.18
C ALA A 49 -4.37 -6.56 -22.42
N LEU A 50 -5.12 -7.67 -22.55
CA LEU A 50 -4.58 -9.00 -22.81
C LEU A 50 -3.98 -9.12 -24.21
N SER A 51 -3.03 -10.04 -24.35
CA SER A 51 -2.53 -10.44 -25.66
C SER A 51 -3.63 -11.14 -26.47
N ARG A 52 -3.43 -11.28 -27.78
CA ARG A 52 -4.41 -11.98 -28.63
C ARG A 52 -4.57 -13.45 -28.26
N GLU A 53 -3.51 -14.07 -27.73
CA GLU A 53 -3.50 -15.47 -27.31
C GLU A 53 -4.28 -15.62 -26.00
N ASP A 54 -3.97 -14.79 -25.00
CA ASP A 54 -4.64 -14.82 -23.69
C ASP A 54 -6.12 -14.42 -23.78
N ALA A 55 -6.48 -13.51 -24.69
CA ALA A 55 -7.86 -13.07 -24.89
C ALA A 55 -8.78 -14.16 -25.49
N LEU A 56 -8.21 -15.28 -25.95
CA LEU A 56 -8.94 -16.47 -26.43
C LEU A 56 -9.05 -17.54 -25.35
N ASP A 57 -8.20 -17.51 -24.33
CA ASP A 57 -8.25 -18.45 -23.22
C ASP A 57 -9.13 -17.92 -22.09
N TYR A 58 -10.13 -18.71 -21.71
CA TYR A 58 -11.12 -18.29 -20.72
C TYR A 58 -10.49 -18.09 -19.33
N GLU A 59 -9.58 -18.98 -18.93
CA GLU A 59 -8.97 -18.92 -17.61
C GLU A 59 -8.08 -17.68 -17.49
N SER A 60 -7.29 -17.39 -18.53
CA SER A 60 -6.47 -16.17 -18.62
C SER A 60 -7.30 -14.89 -18.57
N VAL A 61 -8.45 -14.86 -19.27
CA VAL A 61 -9.40 -13.74 -19.20
C VAL A 61 -9.99 -13.58 -17.80
N LYS A 62 -10.45 -14.67 -17.20
CA LYS A 62 -11.04 -14.68 -15.84
C LYS A 62 -10.02 -14.18 -14.83
N GLU A 63 -8.80 -14.71 -14.85
CA GLU A 63 -7.71 -14.33 -13.94
C GLU A 63 -7.36 -12.85 -14.10
N ALA A 64 -7.17 -12.36 -15.32
CA ALA A 64 -6.82 -10.96 -15.56
C ALA A 64 -7.93 -9.99 -15.10
N ILE A 65 -9.19 -10.37 -15.30
CA ILE A 65 -10.34 -9.57 -14.82
C ILE A 65 -10.36 -9.53 -13.29
N LEU A 66 -10.28 -10.69 -12.63
CA LEU A 66 -10.30 -10.78 -11.17
C LEU A 66 -9.12 -10.01 -10.55
N TYR A 67 -7.92 -10.19 -11.10
CA TYR A 67 -6.73 -9.44 -10.70
C TYR A 67 -6.94 -7.93 -10.82
N ARG A 68 -7.45 -7.45 -11.97
CA ARG A 68 -7.67 -6.01 -12.19
C ARG A 68 -8.74 -5.41 -11.26
N LEU A 69 -9.64 -6.25 -10.78
CA LEU A 69 -10.67 -5.90 -9.81
C LEU A 69 -10.19 -6.07 -8.35
N GLU A 70 -8.91 -6.39 -8.15
CA GLU A 70 -8.31 -6.64 -6.83
C GLU A 70 -8.98 -7.81 -6.09
N ILE A 71 -9.51 -8.78 -6.84
CA ILE A 71 -10.09 -10.02 -6.33
C ILE A 71 -9.01 -11.11 -6.45
N ASN A 72 -8.21 -11.24 -5.39
CA ASN A 72 -7.08 -12.18 -5.28
C ASN A 72 -7.10 -12.88 -3.89
N PRO A 73 -6.22 -13.87 -3.62
CA PRO A 73 -6.16 -14.53 -2.32
C PRO A 73 -6.03 -13.56 -1.14
N GLU A 74 -5.26 -12.47 -1.30
CA GLU A 74 -5.11 -11.41 -0.28
C GLU A 74 -6.43 -10.69 0.02
N TYR A 75 -7.28 -10.47 -0.99
CA TYR A 75 -8.60 -9.88 -0.85
C TYR A 75 -9.51 -10.77 0.01
N TYR A 76 -9.57 -12.07 -0.28
CA TYR A 76 -10.37 -13.01 0.53
C TYR A 76 -9.82 -13.15 1.95
N ARG A 77 -8.50 -13.18 2.14
CA ARG A 77 -7.86 -13.17 3.46
C ARG A 77 -8.26 -11.94 4.27
N HIS A 78 -8.17 -10.75 3.66
CA HIS A 78 -8.55 -9.51 4.32
C HIS A 78 -10.03 -9.53 4.72
N ARG A 79 -10.92 -9.96 3.80
CA ARG A 79 -12.34 -10.11 4.12
C ARG A 79 -12.55 -11.14 5.22
N PHE A 80 -11.89 -12.29 5.19
CA PHE A 80 -12.02 -13.35 6.20
C PHE A 80 -11.71 -12.83 7.61
N ARG A 81 -10.61 -12.07 7.76
CA ARG A 81 -10.17 -11.51 9.05
C ARG A 81 -10.89 -10.21 9.45
N ALA A 82 -11.48 -9.49 8.50
CA ALA A 82 -12.20 -8.27 8.79
C ALA A 82 -13.41 -8.53 9.70
N LYS A 83 -13.63 -7.60 10.65
CA LYS A 83 -14.82 -7.59 11.49
C LYS A 83 -16.06 -7.47 10.58
N LYS A 84 -16.96 -8.45 10.67
CA LYS A 84 -18.21 -8.44 9.89
C LYS A 84 -19.16 -7.39 10.43
N ASP A 85 -19.89 -6.74 9.53
CA ASP A 85 -20.97 -5.84 9.90
C ASP A 85 -22.07 -6.60 10.67
N HIS A 86 -22.68 -5.88 11.61
CA HIS A 86 -23.73 -6.39 12.50
C HIS A 86 -25.02 -6.83 11.76
N GLU A 87 -25.10 -6.64 10.44
CA GLU A 87 -26.26 -7.03 9.63
C GLU A 87 -26.34 -8.54 9.36
N ILE A 88 -25.23 -9.28 9.50
CA ILE A 88 -25.24 -10.75 9.46
C ILE A 88 -25.65 -11.29 10.83
N ARG A 89 -26.92 -11.12 11.18
CA ARG A 89 -27.47 -11.52 12.49
C ARG A 89 -27.65 -13.03 12.65
N GLN A 90 -27.49 -13.81 11.59
CA GLN A 90 -27.69 -15.27 11.62
C GLN A 90 -26.35 -16.00 11.73
N PRO A 91 -26.07 -16.71 12.84
CA PRO A 91 -24.81 -17.44 13.04
C PRO A 91 -24.50 -18.46 11.94
N ARG A 92 -25.52 -19.11 11.36
CA ARG A 92 -25.35 -20.07 10.25
C ARG A 92 -24.85 -19.39 8.97
N VAL A 93 -25.40 -18.23 8.63
CA VAL A 93 -24.99 -17.46 7.44
C VAL A 93 -23.57 -16.94 7.63
N LEU A 94 -23.24 -16.45 8.83
CA LEU A 94 -21.87 -16.03 9.16
C LEU A 94 -20.87 -17.18 9.03
N LEU A 95 -21.19 -18.35 9.60
CA LEU A 95 -20.31 -19.52 9.51
C LEU A 95 -20.11 -19.96 8.05
N GLN A 96 -21.17 -19.98 7.25
CA GLN A 96 -21.06 -20.33 5.84
C GLN A 96 -20.18 -19.33 5.08
N GLN A 97 -20.40 -18.02 5.27
CA GLN A 97 -19.59 -17.00 4.64
C GLN A 97 -18.11 -17.09 5.03
N LEU A 98 -17.80 -17.41 6.29
CA LEU A 98 -16.42 -17.62 6.73
C LEU A 98 -15.79 -18.84 6.05
N ARG A 99 -16.55 -19.93 5.85
CA ARG A 99 -16.08 -21.09 5.10
C ARG A 99 -15.83 -20.73 3.64
N ASP A 100 -16.77 -20.05 3.00
CA ASP A 100 -16.63 -19.65 1.59
C ASP A 100 -15.42 -18.72 1.38
N LEU A 101 -15.18 -17.77 2.30
CA LEU A 101 -14.01 -16.90 2.26
C LEU A 101 -12.70 -17.64 2.51
N LEU A 102 -12.71 -18.63 3.42
CA LEU A 102 -11.53 -19.47 3.65
C LEU A 102 -11.24 -20.33 2.41
N ASP A 103 -12.26 -20.94 1.83
CA ASP A 103 -12.12 -21.78 0.64
C ASP A 103 -11.61 -20.93 -0.54
N LYS A 104 -12.13 -19.71 -0.74
CA LYS A 104 -11.64 -18.78 -1.77
C LYS A 104 -10.25 -18.21 -1.50
N TRP A 105 -9.83 -18.13 -0.24
CA TRP A 105 -8.46 -17.75 0.13
C TRP A 105 -7.47 -18.92 -0.08
N VAL A 106 -7.88 -20.15 0.25
CA VAL A 106 -7.02 -21.35 0.23
C VAL A 106 -7.03 -22.06 -1.12
N SER A 107 -8.02 -21.81 -1.96
CA SER A 107 -8.11 -22.27 -3.35
C SER A 107 -7.33 -21.29 -4.25
N PRO A 108 -6.50 -21.76 -5.20
CA PRO A 108 -6.89 -22.71 -6.25
C PRO A 108 -5.98 -23.95 -6.30
N VAL A 109 -6.57 -25.08 -6.72
CA VAL A 109 -5.93 -26.28 -7.28
C VAL A 109 -4.39 -26.30 -7.12
N GLU A 110 -3.92 -26.90 -6.02
CA GLU A 110 -2.51 -27.05 -5.60
C GLU A 110 -1.82 -25.84 -4.95
N HIS A 111 -2.37 -25.26 -3.88
CA HIS A 111 -1.52 -24.49 -2.95
C HIS A 111 -0.82 -25.41 -1.95
N ASP A 112 0.51 -25.36 -1.95
CA ASP A 112 1.36 -25.93 -0.91
C ASP A 112 1.00 -25.29 0.43
N ARG A 113 0.89 -26.11 1.49
CA ARG A 113 0.72 -25.65 2.88
C ARG A 113 1.76 -24.58 3.22
N GLU A 114 2.95 -24.69 2.63
CA GLU A 114 4.03 -23.70 2.77
C GLU A 114 3.67 -22.33 2.18
N ALA A 115 3.01 -22.26 1.03
CA ALA A 115 2.58 -21.00 0.43
C ALA A 115 1.55 -20.27 1.31
N LEU A 116 0.57 -21.01 1.84
CA LEU A 116 -0.41 -20.45 2.79
C LEU A 116 0.27 -19.97 4.09
N ALA A 117 1.20 -20.77 4.62
CA ALA A 117 1.97 -20.39 5.80
C ALA A 117 2.78 -19.12 5.56
N ASN A 118 3.49 -19.02 4.44
CA ASN A 118 4.26 -17.84 4.05
C ASN A 118 3.38 -16.60 3.93
N GLN A 119 2.17 -16.73 3.37
CA GLN A 119 1.24 -15.62 3.26
C GLN A 119 0.74 -15.14 4.63
N ILE A 120 0.47 -16.06 5.57
CA ILE A 120 0.10 -15.73 6.95
C ILE A 120 1.28 -15.07 7.68
N VAL A 121 2.49 -15.58 7.52
CA VAL A 121 3.71 -15.03 8.13
C VAL A 121 3.99 -13.62 7.60
N LEU A 122 3.90 -13.41 6.29
CA LEU A 122 4.08 -12.11 5.65
C LEU A 122 3.10 -11.07 6.21
N GLU A 123 1.83 -11.44 6.38
CA GLU A 123 0.83 -10.55 7.00
C GLU A 123 1.22 -10.21 8.44
N GLN A 124 1.52 -11.23 9.24
CA GLN A 124 1.82 -11.05 10.66
C GLN A 124 3.08 -10.19 10.84
N PHE A 125 4.12 -10.46 10.05
CA PHE A 125 5.33 -9.65 9.98
C PHE A 125 4.99 -8.17 9.72
N GLN A 126 4.21 -7.88 8.66
CA GLN A 126 3.81 -6.51 8.34
C GLN A 126 2.94 -5.86 9.43
N ASN A 127 2.19 -6.64 10.21
CA ASN A 127 1.36 -6.13 11.30
C ASN A 127 2.17 -5.77 12.55
N ASP A 128 3.23 -6.52 12.83
CA ASP A 128 4.07 -6.36 14.03
C ASP A 128 5.23 -5.38 13.85
N LEU A 129 5.49 -4.91 12.63
CA LEU A 129 6.45 -3.83 12.37
C LEU A 129 6.05 -2.53 13.10
N GLU A 130 7.04 -1.74 13.52
CA GLU A 130 6.82 -0.39 14.06
C GLU A 130 6.04 0.46 13.05
N GLU A 131 5.14 1.32 13.53
CA GLU A 131 4.13 2.04 12.72
C GLU A 131 4.71 2.70 11.45
N ARG A 132 5.91 3.28 11.54
CA ARG A 132 6.58 3.93 10.39
C ARG A 132 7.07 2.92 9.37
N THR A 133 7.77 1.89 9.82
CA THR A 133 8.27 0.79 8.97
C THR A 133 7.10 0.04 8.35
N GLN A 134 6.06 -0.26 9.12
CA GLN A 134 4.82 -0.85 8.63
C GLN A 134 4.21 -0.02 7.50
N ARG A 135 4.06 1.30 7.70
CA ARG A 135 3.47 2.19 6.69
C ARG A 135 4.31 2.20 5.41
N TRP A 136 5.62 2.26 5.54
CA TRP A 136 6.52 2.27 4.39
C TRP A 136 6.53 0.92 3.65
N VAL A 137 6.60 -0.22 4.36
CA VAL A 137 6.54 -1.55 3.75
C VAL A 137 5.21 -1.76 3.01
N ARG A 138 4.08 -1.37 3.61
CA ARG A 138 2.75 -1.50 2.98
C ARG A 138 2.58 -0.65 1.72
N GLN A 139 3.23 0.52 1.64
CA GLN A 139 3.21 1.36 0.43
C GLN A 139 3.89 0.69 -0.76
N HIS A 140 4.81 -0.24 -0.51
CA HIS A 140 5.56 -0.95 -1.53
C HIS A 140 4.97 -2.33 -1.90
N THR A 141 3.87 -2.74 -1.27
CA THR A 141 3.10 -3.95 -1.62
C THR A 141 3.96 -5.21 -1.89
N PRO A 142 4.76 -5.66 -0.91
CA PRO A 142 5.65 -6.81 -1.09
C PRO A 142 4.85 -8.09 -1.40
N GLN A 143 5.41 -8.94 -2.27
CA GLN A 143 4.78 -10.18 -2.70
C GLN A 143 5.18 -11.39 -1.85
N ASN A 144 6.30 -11.32 -1.11
CA ASN A 144 6.80 -12.39 -0.25
C ASN A 144 7.51 -11.85 1.01
N CYS A 145 7.81 -12.76 1.95
CA CYS A 145 8.48 -12.45 3.21
C CYS A 145 9.84 -11.79 2.99
N GLU A 146 10.63 -12.30 2.04
CA GLU A 146 11.98 -11.83 1.73
C GLU A 146 11.97 -10.39 1.23
N GLU A 147 11.03 -10.05 0.36
CA GLU A 147 10.85 -8.70 -0.15
C GLU A 147 10.42 -7.75 0.98
N ALA A 148 9.48 -8.16 1.82
CA ALA A 148 9.03 -7.37 2.96
C ALA A 148 10.15 -7.14 3.99
N LEU A 149 10.98 -8.17 4.24
CA LEU A 149 12.15 -8.07 5.11
C LEU A 149 13.18 -7.08 4.55
N ARG A 150 13.58 -7.27 3.28
CA ARG A 150 14.53 -6.38 2.60
C ARG A 150 14.08 -4.93 2.64
N LEU A 151 12.79 -4.72 2.40
CA LEU A 151 12.16 -3.43 2.55
C LEU A 151 12.36 -2.92 4.00
N ALA A 152 11.86 -3.65 5.01
CA ALA A 152 11.91 -3.20 6.40
C ALA A 152 13.34 -2.86 6.89
N GLU A 153 14.33 -3.64 6.47
CA GLU A 153 15.75 -3.42 6.77
C GLU A 153 16.30 -2.16 6.08
N ALA A 154 15.97 -1.93 4.82
CA ALA A 154 16.38 -0.73 4.09
C ALA A 154 15.83 0.55 4.74
N PHE A 155 14.57 0.52 5.20
CA PHE A 155 13.98 1.64 5.93
C PHE A 155 14.65 1.85 7.29
N SER A 156 14.86 0.78 8.05
CA SER A 156 15.53 0.83 9.36
C SER A 156 16.96 1.37 9.26
N ALA A 157 17.73 0.93 8.26
CA ALA A 157 19.08 1.44 8.00
C ALA A 157 19.09 2.95 7.69
N SER A 158 18.04 3.46 7.03
CA SER A 158 17.88 4.88 6.74
C SER A 158 17.54 5.71 7.99
N GLU A 159 16.79 5.16 8.95
CA GLU A 159 16.51 5.84 10.23
C GLU A 159 17.73 5.87 11.17
N VAL A 160 18.65 4.91 11.08
CA VAL A 160 19.90 4.90 11.88
C VAL A 160 20.87 6.02 11.47
N TYR A 161 20.87 6.44 10.20
CA TYR A 161 21.75 7.51 9.70
C TYR A 161 21.22 8.93 10.02
N TYR A 162 19.91 9.05 10.32
CA TYR A 162 19.29 10.28 10.83
C TYR A 162 18.48 10.00 12.10
N PRO A 163 19.13 9.78 13.26
CA PRO A 163 18.42 9.57 14.51
C PRO A 163 17.61 10.83 14.83
N ARG A 164 16.28 10.76 14.70
CA ARG A 164 15.45 11.93 14.94
C ARG A 164 15.44 12.25 16.43
N GLU A 165 15.68 13.54 16.69
CA GLU A 165 15.76 14.22 17.98
C GLU A 165 14.80 13.66 19.03
N ARG A 166 15.41 13.37 20.19
CA ARG A 166 14.82 12.86 21.42
C ARG A 166 13.40 13.38 21.69
N ARG A 167 12.50 12.41 21.91
CA ARG A 167 11.46 12.39 22.96
C ARG A 167 11.17 13.76 23.57
N SER A 168 10.13 14.42 23.08
CA SER A 168 9.40 15.44 23.84
C SER A 168 8.71 14.78 25.05
N GLN A 169 9.48 14.45 26.08
CA GLN A 169 8.96 14.33 27.44
C GLN A 169 8.62 15.75 27.90
N GLY A 170 7.37 16.16 27.69
CA GLY A 170 6.84 17.38 28.30
C GLY A 170 6.70 17.17 29.81
N PRO A 171 7.27 18.05 30.66
CA PRO A 171 6.95 18.03 32.08
C PRO A 171 5.57 18.62 32.33
N SER A 172 4.82 17.88 33.13
CA SER A 172 3.58 18.19 33.84
C SER A 172 3.34 19.67 34.19
N LEU A 173 2.11 20.12 33.96
CA LEU A 173 1.56 21.41 34.37
C LEU A 173 1.62 21.56 35.89
N ALA A 174 2.53 22.39 36.40
CA ALA A 174 2.45 22.97 37.74
C ALA A 174 1.91 24.41 37.65
N ALA A 175 1.01 24.71 38.59
CA ALA A 175 0.16 25.90 38.69
C ALA A 175 0.91 27.25 38.80
N PRO A 176 0.21 28.40 38.58
CA PRO A 176 0.82 29.70 38.34
C PRO A 176 1.14 30.46 39.64
N ARG A 177 2.30 31.15 39.67
CA ARG A 177 2.57 32.27 40.58
C ARG A 177 3.28 33.41 39.85
N GLU A 178 2.60 34.55 39.81
CA GLU A 178 3.05 35.88 39.39
C GLU A 178 3.89 36.59 40.49
N PRO A 179 4.44 37.82 40.30
CA PRO A 179 5.46 38.21 39.32
C PRO A 179 6.58 39.08 39.99
N GLU A 180 7.41 39.71 39.15
CA GLU A 180 8.33 40.85 39.44
C GLU A 180 9.75 40.57 39.98
N ARG A 181 10.75 40.89 39.13
CA ARG A 181 11.50 42.17 39.22
C ARG A 181 12.45 42.38 38.03
N ARG A 182 12.51 43.63 37.59
CA ARG A 182 13.30 44.18 36.47
C ARG A 182 14.82 44.17 36.76
N ARG A 183 15.66 43.77 35.80
CA ARG A 183 16.66 44.54 34.98
C ARG A 183 18.05 43.85 35.06
N PRO A 184 19.05 44.14 34.21
CA PRO A 184 19.06 44.75 32.87
C PRO A 184 19.82 43.88 31.83
N SER A 185 19.88 44.38 30.59
CA SER A 185 20.60 43.86 29.43
C SER A 185 22.07 43.55 29.72
N ASP A 186 22.52 42.36 29.37
CA ASP A 186 23.95 42.04 29.27
C ASP A 186 24.27 41.46 27.88
N ARG A 187 25.13 42.23 27.20
CA ARG A 187 26.07 41.91 26.13
C ARG A 187 25.84 40.61 25.35
N GLY A 188 25.38 40.79 24.12
CA GLY A 188 25.41 39.74 23.10
C GLY A 188 26.83 39.23 22.88
N THR A 189 27.06 37.99 23.29
CA THR A 189 28.20 37.17 22.87
C THR A 189 28.05 36.80 21.38
N PRO A 190 29.15 36.75 20.61
CA PRO A 190 29.08 36.61 19.15
C PRO A 190 28.56 35.22 18.82
N ARG A 191 27.45 35.13 18.08
CA ARG A 191 26.97 33.84 17.58
C ARG A 191 27.97 33.29 16.58
N ASP A 192 28.50 32.11 16.87
CA ASP A 192 29.37 31.29 16.02
C ASP A 192 28.57 30.77 14.81
N THR A 193 28.05 31.70 14.01
CA THR A 193 27.15 31.43 12.89
C THR A 193 27.99 31.24 11.65
N VAL A 194 27.88 30.06 11.05
CA VAL A 194 28.54 29.68 9.80
C VAL A 194 27.56 29.94 8.64
N CYS A 195 28.01 30.64 7.61
CA CYS A 195 27.21 30.90 6.41
C CYS A 195 27.05 29.62 5.59
N PHE A 196 25.81 29.16 5.37
CA PHE A 196 25.51 27.98 4.55
C PHE A 196 25.81 28.16 3.04
N ARG A 197 26.19 29.36 2.60
CA ARG A 197 26.51 29.66 1.19
C ARG A 197 28.01 29.60 0.88
N CYS A 198 28.88 30.14 1.75
CA CYS A 198 30.33 30.16 1.53
C CYS A 198 31.14 29.40 2.61
N GLY A 199 30.49 28.90 3.66
CA GLY A 199 31.13 28.18 4.75
C GLY A 199 31.94 29.04 5.73
N GLN A 200 31.98 30.36 5.55
CA GLN A 200 32.71 31.29 6.44
C GLN A 200 31.89 31.66 7.68
N LYS A 201 32.56 31.87 8.81
CA LYS A 201 31.95 32.26 10.10
C LYS A 201 31.70 33.76 10.19
N GLY A 202 30.72 34.17 10.98
CA GLY A 202 30.50 35.57 11.37
C GLY A 202 29.39 36.33 10.61
N HIS A 203 28.63 35.67 9.72
CA HIS A 203 27.49 36.27 9.03
C HIS A 203 26.46 35.20 8.61
N PHE A 204 25.21 35.61 8.37
CA PHE A 204 24.16 34.70 7.85
C PHE A 204 24.16 34.65 6.32
N SER A 205 23.62 33.57 5.72
CA SER A 205 23.57 33.38 4.25
C SER A 205 22.87 34.50 3.47
N ARG A 206 22.10 35.36 4.14
CA ARG A 206 21.44 36.53 3.56
C ARG A 206 22.34 37.77 3.49
N GLU A 207 23.43 37.79 4.25
CA GLU A 207 24.41 38.87 4.36
C GLU A 207 25.71 38.52 3.59
N CYS A 208 25.70 37.42 2.84
CA CYS A 208 26.86 36.89 2.15
C CYS A 208 27.13 37.62 0.83
N LEU A 209 28.19 38.40 0.77
CA LEU A 209 28.63 39.17 -0.42
C LEU A 209 29.47 38.35 -1.42
N TRP A 210 29.57 37.03 -1.25
CA TRP A 210 30.48 36.16 -2.02
C TRP A 210 30.17 36.07 -3.53
N GLN A 211 29.03 36.60 -4.01
CA GLN A 211 28.74 36.66 -5.46
C GLN A 211 29.20 37.95 -6.16
N ALA A 212 29.95 38.84 -5.50
CA ALA A 212 30.37 40.11 -6.10
C ALA A 212 31.80 40.12 -6.69
N THR A 213 32.64 39.09 -6.53
CA THR A 213 34.07 39.19 -6.91
C THR A 213 34.70 37.94 -7.52
N GLU A 214 34.03 37.24 -8.44
CA GLU A 214 34.73 36.35 -9.39
C GLU A 214 34.11 36.48 -10.78
N ARG A 215 34.52 37.52 -11.51
CA ARG A 215 34.32 37.58 -12.97
C ARG A 215 35.58 37.87 -13.78
N TRP A 216 36.76 37.92 -13.15
CA TRP A 216 38.02 38.17 -13.87
C TRP A 216 39.18 37.48 -13.15
N ALA A 217 39.53 36.26 -13.57
CA ALA A 217 40.91 35.74 -13.57
C ALA A 217 40.93 34.27 -14.04
N LEU A 218 40.68 34.03 -15.33
CA LEU A 218 41.32 32.96 -16.10
C LEU A 218 41.34 33.40 -17.57
N ASP A 219 42.31 34.24 -17.90
CA ASP A 219 42.99 34.24 -19.20
C ASP A 219 44.41 34.79 -18.97
N ASN A 220 45.39 34.00 -19.44
CA ASN A 220 46.86 34.07 -19.30
C ASN A 220 47.49 33.52 -18.01
#